data_AF-A0A662UDE5-F1
#
_entry.id   AF-A0A662UDE5-F1
#
_cell.length_a   1.000
_cell.length_b   1.000
_cell.length_c   1.000
_cell.angle_alpha   90.00
_cell.angle_beta   90.00
_cell.angle_gamma   90.00
#
_symmetry.space_group_name_H-M   'P 1'
#
loop_
_entity.id
_entity.type
_entity.pdbx_description
1 polymer ?
#
loop_
_entity_poly.entity_id
_entity_poly.type
_entity_poly.pdbx_seq_one_letter_code
_entity_poly.pdbx_strand_id
1 'polypeptide(L)'
;MGREVKIKDLKPGMDNISIKVRILEAGKPKVIQTRKGSRIISEALVGDETGRTRMTLWGKKAGSIKAGEVIRLRKAFVTVFRGVAQLNIGKQGEIVKLDDSEVVASNKIPETSPKVESYRRPYRRTSFRKSW
;
A
#
# COMPACT_ATOMS: atom_id res chain seq x y z
N MET A 1 11.90 7.13 -13.21
CA MET A 1 11.67 7.04 -11.75
C MET A 1 10.21 7.37 -11.48
N GLY A 2 9.50 6.62 -10.64
CA GLY A 2 8.10 6.92 -10.30
C GLY A 2 7.98 8.21 -9.47
N ARG A 3 6.82 8.87 -9.50
CA ARG A 3 6.55 10.10 -8.74
C ARG A 3 6.70 9.84 -7.25
N GLU A 4 7.47 10.66 -6.53
CA GLU A 4 7.58 10.57 -5.07
C GLU A 4 6.37 11.22 -4.40
N VAL A 5 5.76 10.52 -3.44
CA VAL A 5 4.47 10.89 -2.82
C VAL A 5 4.55 10.64 -1.31
N LYS A 6 3.80 11.42 -0.52
CA LYS A 6 3.65 11.27 0.94
C LYS A 6 2.31 10.62 1.31
N ILE A 7 2.18 10.08 2.52
CA ILE A 7 0.97 9.37 2.95
C ILE A 7 -0.29 10.24 2.89
N LYS A 8 -0.21 11.51 3.32
CA LYS A 8 -1.36 12.43 3.27
C LYS A 8 -1.90 12.67 1.86
N ASP A 9 -1.05 12.52 0.85
CA ASP A 9 -1.35 12.85 -0.54
C ASP A 9 -1.80 11.62 -1.35
N LEU A 10 -1.94 10.46 -0.71
CA LEU A 10 -2.41 9.23 -1.37
C LEU A 10 -3.84 9.39 -1.84
N LYS A 11 -4.03 9.28 -3.14
CA LYS A 11 -5.33 9.36 -3.80
C LYS A 11 -5.68 8.04 -4.48
N PRO A 12 -6.98 7.71 -4.56
CA PRO A 12 -7.41 6.49 -5.23
C PRO A 12 -6.96 6.46 -6.70
N GLY A 13 -6.54 5.29 -7.17
CA GLY A 13 -6.15 5.09 -8.56
C GLY A 13 -4.73 5.54 -8.90
N MET A 14 -3.98 6.12 -7.94
CA MET A 14 -2.55 6.37 -8.14
C MET A 14 -1.80 5.05 -8.32
N ASP A 15 -0.95 4.98 -9.34
CA ASP A 15 -0.08 3.87 -9.65
C ASP A 15 1.34 4.35 -9.95
N ASN A 16 2.28 3.41 -10.05
CA ASN A 16 3.69 3.69 -10.32
C ASN A 16 4.32 4.76 -9.40
N ILE A 17 3.89 4.81 -8.13
CA ILE A 17 4.40 5.80 -7.17
C ILE A 17 5.64 5.27 -6.44
N SER A 18 6.45 6.21 -5.96
CA SER A 18 7.57 6.00 -5.05
C SER A 18 7.24 6.64 -3.70
N ILE A 19 7.50 5.94 -2.59
CA ILE A 19 7.25 6.46 -1.24
C ILE A 19 8.22 5.85 -0.24
N LYS A 20 8.70 6.67 0.71
CA LYS A 20 9.49 6.21 1.85
C LYS A 20 8.58 6.10 3.07
N VAL A 21 8.64 4.98 3.78
CA VAL A 21 7.84 4.76 4.98
C VAL A 21 8.63 3.97 6.02
N ARG A 22 8.28 4.19 7.29
CA ARG A 22 8.65 3.31 8.40
C ARG A 22 7.55 2.27 8.62
N ILE A 23 7.95 1.04 8.90
CA ILE A 23 7.01 -0.04 9.21
C ILE A 23 6.70 -0.01 10.70
N LEU A 24 5.45 0.28 11.04
CA LEU A 24 4.95 0.30 12.42
C LEU A 24 4.53 -1.09 12.89
N GLU A 25 3.85 -1.84 12.02
CA GLU A 25 3.42 -3.21 12.28
C GLU A 25 3.68 -4.08 11.05
N ALA A 26 4.08 -5.34 11.25
CA ALA A 26 4.25 -6.32 10.19
C ALA A 26 3.46 -7.59 10.51
N GLY A 27 2.42 -7.87 9.72
CA GLY A 27 1.60 -9.07 9.83
C GLY A 27 2.23 -10.28 9.15
N LYS A 28 1.85 -11.48 9.60
CA LYS A 28 2.27 -12.74 8.99
C LYS A 28 1.61 -12.95 7.61
N PRO A 29 2.26 -13.69 6.69
CA PRO A 29 1.62 -14.12 5.46
C PRO A 29 0.34 -14.92 5.71
N LYS A 30 -0.70 -14.65 4.92
CA LYS A 30 -1.97 -15.39 4.91
C LYS A 30 -2.44 -15.63 3.48
N VAL A 31 -3.21 -16.70 3.29
CA VAL A 31 -3.86 -17.00 2.01
C VAL A 31 -5.23 -16.33 1.99
N ILE A 32 -5.55 -15.65 0.88
CA ILE A 32 -6.87 -15.07 0.62
C ILE A 32 -7.45 -15.63 -0.68
N GLN A 33 -8.78 -15.67 -0.75
CA GLN A 33 -9.48 -15.99 -1.98
C GLN A 33 -9.75 -14.73 -2.80
N THR A 34 -9.35 -14.75 -4.07
CA THR A 34 -9.64 -13.67 -5.03
C THR A 34 -10.45 -14.23 -6.19
N ARG A 35 -11.05 -13.36 -7.00
CA ARG A 35 -11.74 -13.78 -8.25
C ARG A 35 -10.84 -14.56 -9.22
N LYS A 36 -9.51 -14.42 -9.11
CA LYS A 36 -8.51 -15.12 -9.94
C LYS A 36 -7.85 -16.29 -9.21
N GLY A 37 -8.49 -16.78 -8.13
CA GLY A 37 -8.02 -17.87 -7.28
C GLY A 37 -7.25 -17.41 -6.04
N SER A 38 -6.72 -18.38 -5.29
CA SER A 38 -5.96 -18.18 -4.06
C SER A 38 -4.73 -17.30 -4.28
N ARG A 39 -4.46 -16.37 -3.35
CA ARG A 39 -3.26 -15.52 -3.34
C ARG A 39 -2.71 -15.42 -1.92
N ILE A 40 -1.39 -15.32 -1.80
CA ILE A 40 -0.72 -15.05 -0.52
C ILE A 40 -0.52 -13.54 -0.39
N ILE A 41 -0.87 -13.00 0.77
CA ILE A 41 -0.61 -11.60 1.13
C ILE A 41 -0.05 -11.49 2.54
N SER A 42 0.60 -10.38 2.87
CA SER A 42 0.74 -9.92 4.24
C SER A 42 0.29 -8.47 4.34
N GLU A 43 -0.12 -8.05 5.54
CA GLU A 43 -0.55 -6.69 5.82
C GLU A 43 0.46 -6.02 6.76
N ALA A 44 0.65 -4.72 6.58
CA ALA A 44 1.51 -3.90 7.43
C ALA A 44 0.84 -2.57 7.74
N LEU A 45 1.18 -1.99 8.89
CA LEU A 45 0.92 -0.57 9.17
C LEU A 45 2.21 0.18 8.87
N VAL A 46 2.13 1.21 8.03
CA VAL A 46 3.29 2.01 7.64
C VAL A 46 3.00 3.50 7.80
N GLY A 47 4.04 4.28 8.05
CA GLY A 47 3.89 5.70 8.33
C GLY A 47 5.07 6.55 7.87
N ASP A 48 4.79 7.84 7.71
CA ASP A 48 5.76 8.92 7.49
C ASP A 48 5.35 10.14 8.34
N GLU A 49 6.04 11.26 8.20
CA GLU A 49 5.74 12.47 8.97
C GLU A 49 4.35 13.07 8.71
N THR A 50 3.65 12.60 7.66
CA THR A 50 2.35 13.11 7.23
C THR A 50 1.17 12.23 7.67
N GLY A 51 1.44 11.03 8.19
CA GLY A 51 0.42 10.13 8.73
C GLY A 51 0.80 8.66 8.60
N ARG A 52 -0.22 7.80 8.69
CA ARG A 52 -0.08 6.35 8.56
C ARG A 52 -1.20 5.71 7.75
N THR A 53 -0.87 4.63 7.04
CA THR A 53 -1.85 3.83 6.30
C THR A 53 -1.49 2.35 6.31
N ARG A 54 -2.48 1.50 6.00
CA ARG A 54 -2.27 0.07 5.79
C ARG A 54 -1.60 -0.16 4.43
N MET A 55 -0.71 -1.13 4.39
CA MET A 55 -0.04 -1.62 3.19
C MET A 55 -0.29 -3.11 3.01
N THR A 56 -0.61 -3.53 1.78
CA THR A 56 -0.70 -4.95 1.40
C THR A 56 0.48 -5.36 0.53
N LEU A 57 1.21 -6.39 0.95
CA LEU A 57 2.30 -7.02 0.20
C LEU A 57 1.77 -8.27 -0.48
N TRP A 58 1.90 -8.34 -1.80
CA TRP A 58 1.33 -9.42 -2.60
C TRP A 58 2.36 -10.47 -3.00
N GLY A 59 1.96 -11.74 -2.96
CA GLY A 59 2.72 -12.87 -3.47
C GLY A 59 4.06 -13.05 -2.74
N LYS A 60 5.16 -13.10 -3.50
CA LYS A 60 6.52 -13.34 -2.95
C LYS A 60 7.00 -12.27 -1.96
N LYS A 61 6.36 -11.10 -1.92
CA LYS A 61 6.67 -10.03 -0.97
C LYS A 61 5.93 -10.18 0.37
N ALA A 62 4.98 -11.10 0.47
CA ALA A 62 4.28 -11.34 1.72
C ALA A 62 5.29 -11.83 2.79
N GLY A 63 5.31 -11.16 3.94
CA GLY A 63 6.21 -11.47 5.05
C GLY A 63 7.68 -11.09 4.83
N SER A 64 8.00 -10.32 3.79
CA SER A 64 9.38 -9.93 3.47
C SER A 64 9.89 -8.71 4.26
N ILE A 65 9.11 -8.21 5.22
CA ILE A 65 9.39 -6.97 5.96
C ILE A 65 9.24 -7.19 7.46
N LYS A 66 9.86 -6.33 8.27
CA LYS A 66 9.77 -6.36 9.73
C LYS A 66 9.38 -4.99 10.30
N ALA A 67 8.73 -5.00 11.46
CA ALA A 67 8.46 -3.77 12.19
C ALA A 67 9.76 -3.05 12.57
N GLY A 68 9.74 -1.72 12.55
CA GLY A 68 10.89 -0.85 12.79
C GLY A 68 11.67 -0.47 11.52
N GLU A 69 11.65 -1.30 10.48
CA GLU A 69 12.42 -1.05 9.24
C GLU A 69 11.93 0.20 8.49
N VAL A 70 12.88 0.92 7.89
CA VAL A 70 12.61 2.02 6.95
C VAL A 70 12.81 1.51 5.54
N ILE A 71 11.82 1.74 4.67
CA ILE A 71 11.81 1.23 3.31
C ILE A 71 11.37 2.29 2.32
N ARG A 72 11.92 2.22 1.10
CA ARG A 72 11.37 2.86 -0.09
C ARG A 72 10.64 1.83 -0.94
N LEU A 73 9.38 2.12 -1.23
CA LEU A 73 8.58 1.38 -2.20
C LEU A 73 8.73 2.06 -3.57
N ARG A 74 8.89 1.26 -4.62
CA ARG A 74 8.79 1.71 -6.01
C ARG A 74 7.73 0.91 -6.75
N LYS A 75 7.07 1.54 -7.71
CA LYS A 75 5.93 0.95 -8.44
C LYS A 75 4.82 0.47 -7.50
N ALA A 76 4.61 1.20 -6.42
CA ALA A 76 3.47 0.98 -5.54
C ALA A 76 2.19 1.54 -6.18
N PHE A 77 1.03 1.07 -5.72
CA PHE A 77 -0.27 1.55 -6.18
C PHE A 77 -1.23 1.71 -5.01
N VAL A 78 -2.24 2.58 -5.19
CA VAL A 78 -3.18 2.97 -4.15
C VAL A 78 -4.56 2.40 -4.44
N THR A 79 -5.12 1.69 -3.46
CA THR A 79 -6.52 1.27 -3.46
C THR A 79 -7.27 1.95 -2.32
N VAL A 80 -8.60 1.85 -2.30
CA VAL A 80 -9.41 2.33 -1.18
C VAL A 80 -10.09 1.17 -0.52
N PHE A 81 -9.98 1.11 0.80
CA PHE A 81 -10.70 0.16 1.63
C PHE A 81 -11.37 0.91 2.78
N ARG A 82 -12.69 0.73 2.92
CA ARG A 82 -13.51 1.39 3.95
C ARG A 82 -13.24 2.90 4.07
N GLY A 83 -13.12 3.58 2.92
CA GLY A 83 -12.93 5.04 2.85
C GLY A 83 -11.50 5.53 3.12
N VAL A 84 -10.51 4.64 3.29
CA VAL A 84 -9.11 5.00 3.52
C VAL A 84 -8.26 4.57 2.32
N ALA A 85 -7.39 5.46 1.85
CA ALA A 85 -6.42 5.14 0.81
C ALA A 85 -5.30 4.26 1.38
N GLN A 86 -5.08 3.09 0.78
CA GLN A 86 -4.14 2.06 1.22
C GLN A 86 -3.07 1.81 0.16
N LEU A 87 -1.85 1.53 0.62
CA LEU A 87 -0.73 1.18 -0.25
C LEU A 87 -0.76 -0.30 -0.61
N ASN A 88 -0.31 -0.62 -1.81
CA ASN A 88 -0.13 -1.99 -2.26
C ASN A 88 1.19 -2.13 -3.01
N ILE A 89 1.87 -3.25 -2.80
CA ILE A 89 3.08 -3.61 -3.53
C ILE A 89 2.92 -4.96 -4.22
N GLY A 90 2.89 -4.93 -5.55
CA GLY A 90 2.64 -6.08 -6.42
C GLY A 90 3.90 -6.77 -6.91
N LYS A 91 3.74 -7.66 -7.91
CA LYS A 91 4.85 -8.38 -8.57
C LYS A 91 5.91 -7.42 -9.13
N GLN A 92 5.48 -6.37 -9.83
CA GLN A 92 6.36 -5.38 -10.46
C GLN A 92 6.96 -4.36 -9.47
N GLY A 93 6.44 -4.33 -8.24
CA GLY A 93 6.94 -3.45 -7.19
C GLY A 93 8.33 -3.82 -6.72
N GLU A 94 9.05 -2.84 -6.16
CA GLU A 94 10.34 -3.06 -5.50
C GLU A 94 10.28 -2.49 -4.09
N ILE A 95 10.95 -3.16 -3.15
CA ILE A 95 11.13 -2.73 -1.77
C ILE A 95 12.62 -2.57 -1.56
N VAL A 96 13.06 -1.36 -1.23
CA VAL A 96 14.47 -1.04 -0.98
C VAL A 96 14.58 -0.65 0.49
N LYS A 97 15.44 -1.33 1.26
CA LYS A 97 15.74 -0.91 2.63
C LYS A 97 16.54 0.38 2.60
N LEU A 98 16.22 1.28 3.52
CA LEU A 98 16.88 2.56 3.68
C LEU A 98 17.46 2.66 5.09
N ASP A 99 18.31 3.67 5.28
CA ASP A 99 18.78 4.07 6.60
C ASP A 99 17.65 4.60 7.47
N ASP A 100 17.81 4.43 8.78
CA ASP A 100 16.80 4.81 9.78
C ASP A 100 16.50 6.31 9.78
N SER A 101 17.49 7.14 9.43
CA SER A 101 17.40 8.60 9.38
C SER A 101 16.51 9.15 8.25
N GLU A 102 16.18 8.32 7.26
CA GLU A 102 15.42 8.73 6.08
C GLU A 102 13.92 8.99 6.36
N VAL A 103 13.40 8.45 7.47
CA VAL A 103 12.01 8.63 7.90
C VAL A 103 11.97 8.81 9.41
N VAL A 104 11.11 9.72 9.87
CA VAL A 104 10.91 10.03 11.30
C VAL A 104 10.67 8.76 12.14
N ALA A 105 11.10 8.81 13.40
CA ALA A 105 10.88 7.74 14.37
C ALA A 105 9.39 7.44 14.57
N SER A 106 9.06 6.20 14.95
CA SER A 106 7.68 5.71 15.08
C SER A 106 6.80 6.56 16.01
N ASN A 107 7.37 7.10 17.08
CA ASN A 107 6.67 7.97 18.05
C ASN A 107 6.31 9.36 17.50
N LYS A 108 6.94 9.80 16.40
CA LYS A 108 6.66 11.09 15.74
C LYS A 108 5.72 10.94 14.54
N ILE A 109 5.31 9.72 14.20
CA ILE A 109 4.40 9.46 13.08
C ILE A 109 2.97 9.74 13.55
N PRO A 110 2.23 10.66 12.89
CA PRO A 110 0.85 10.95 13.25
C PRO A 110 -0.06 9.75 13.05
N GLU A 111 -1.09 9.66 13.89
CA GLU A 111 -2.11 8.61 13.79
C GLU A 111 -3.09 8.81 12.63
N THR A 112 -2.99 9.94 11.93
CA THR A 112 -3.89 10.35 10.85
C THR A 112 -3.76 9.45 9.63
N SER A 113 -4.90 9.10 9.03
CA SER A 113 -4.94 8.31 7.79
C SER A 113 -5.54 9.12 6.64
N PRO A 114 -5.11 8.86 5.39
CA PRO A 114 -5.63 9.56 4.21
C PRO A 114 -7.06 9.10 3.91
N LYS A 115 -8.03 9.83 4.47
CA LYS A 115 -9.47 9.62 4.24
C LYS A 115 -9.85 10.10 2.85
N VAL A 116 -10.74 9.37 2.20
CA VAL A 116 -11.27 9.68 0.87
C VAL A 116 -12.75 10.03 1.03
N GLU A 117 -13.06 11.34 1.00
CA GLU A 117 -14.39 11.93 1.24
C GLU A 117 -15.50 11.26 0.44
N SER A 118 -15.24 10.87 -0.81
CA SER A 118 -16.25 10.30 -1.71
C SER A 118 -15.64 9.31 -2.70
N TYR A 119 -15.29 8.10 -2.25
CA TYR A 119 -14.98 7.02 -3.20
C TYR A 119 -16.29 6.49 -3.81
N ARG A 120 -16.84 7.21 -4.79
CA ARG A 120 -17.77 6.62 -5.76
C ARG A 120 -16.98 5.56 -6.49
N ARG A 121 -17.16 4.27 -6.15
CA ARG A 121 -16.58 3.16 -6.91
C ARG A 121 -16.91 3.43 -8.38
N PRO A 122 -15.93 3.64 -9.28
CA PRO A 122 -16.25 3.78 -10.69
C PRO A 122 -17.01 2.50 -11.07
N TYR A 123 -18.23 2.66 -11.59
CA TYR A 123 -19.07 1.56 -12.03
C TYR A 123 -18.25 0.75 -13.02
N ARG A 124 -17.82 -0.44 -12.60
CA ARG A 124 -17.03 -1.33 -13.43
C ARG A 124 -17.99 -1.83 -14.50
N ARG A 125 -18.01 -1.17 -15.66
CA ARG A 125 -18.83 -1.57 -16.81
C ARG A 125 -18.34 -2.95 -17.25
N THR A 126 -18.97 -4.00 -16.72
CA THR A 126 -18.73 -5.37 -17.14
C THR A 126 -19.20 -5.42 -18.60
N SER A 127 -18.28 -5.41 -19.54
CA SER A 127 -18.59 -5.66 -20.94
C SER A 127 -19.00 -7.13 -21.06
N PHE A 128 -20.30 -7.40 -20.88
CA PHE A 128 -20.91 -8.63 -21.35
C PHE A 128 -20.75 -8.64 -22.88
N ARG A 129 -19.75 -9.35 -23.39
CA ARG A 129 -19.76 -9.77 -24.78
C ARG A 129 -20.85 -10.82 -24.90
N LYS A 130 -22.01 -10.43 -25.45
CA LYS A 130 -22.97 -11.38 -26.01
C LYS A 130 -22.33 -11.97 -27.27
N SER A 131 -21.89 -13.21 -27.19
CA SER A 131 -21.68 -14.05 -28.38
C SER A 131 -23.06 -14.54 -28.83
N TRP A 132 -23.36 -14.29 -30.11
CA TRP A 132 -24.51 -14.83 -30.83
C TRP A 132 -24.31 -16.33 -31.08
#